data_AF-A0A1R1I7S3-F1
#
_entry.id   AF-A0A1R1I7S3-F1
#
_cell.length_a   1.000
_cell.length_b   1.000
_cell.length_c   1.000
_cell.angle_alpha   90.00
_cell.angle_beta   90.00
_cell.angle_gamma   90.00
#
_symmetry.space_group_name_H-M   'P 1'
#
loop_
_entity.id
_entity.type
_entity.pdbx_description
1 polymer ?
#
loop_
_entity_poly.entity_id
_entity_poly.type
_entity_poly.pdbx_seq_one_letter_code
_entity_poly.pdbx_strand_id
1 'polypeptide(L)' 'MKLPDELAPPLWLRADGRPLACVEKIRVLDDNYRELTQMLRDALEDGILLGCAESGLRAALHDLVDSVRPGF' A
#
# COMPACT_ATOMS: atom_id res chain seq x y z
N MET A 1 2.15 7.66 22.14
CA MET A 1 1.10 6.67 21.84
C MET A 1 1.48 6.02 20.53
N LYS A 2 2.09 4.82 20.55
CA LYS A 2 2.36 4.07 19.30
C LYS A 2 1.02 3.53 18.82
N LEU A 3 0.63 3.87 17.60
CA LEU A 3 -0.49 3.20 16.93
C LEU A 3 -0.20 1.69 16.90
N PRO A 4 -1.09 0.82 17.42
CA PRO A 4 -0.99 -0.60 17.15
C PRO A 4 -1.38 -0.88 15.69
N ASP A 5 -0.83 -1.96 15.15
CA ASP A 5 -0.99 -2.49 13.79
C ASP A 5 -0.34 -1.69 12.65
N GLU A 6 0.95 -1.97 12.48
CA GLU A 6 1.52 -2.06 11.13
C GLU A 6 0.63 -3.04 10.36
N LEU A 7 -0.10 -2.56 9.34
CA LEU A 7 -1.05 -3.37 8.59
C LEU A 7 -0.29 -4.60 8.07
N ALA A 8 -0.69 -5.81 8.48
CA ALA A 8 -0.01 -7.01 8.03
C ALA A 8 -0.17 -7.15 6.50
N PRO A 9 0.86 -7.61 5.78
CA PRO A 9 0.71 -7.94 4.36
C PRO A 9 -0.44 -8.92 4.14
N PRO A 10 -1.21 -8.76 3.05
CA PRO A 10 -2.31 -9.66 2.72
C PRO A 10 -1.80 -11.04 2.28
N LEU A 11 -2.72 -12.00 2.17
CA LEU A 11 -2.44 -13.24 1.47
C LEU A 11 -2.30 -12.96 -0.03
N TRP A 12 -1.09 -13.13 -0.56
CA TRP A 12 -0.83 -12.96 -1.99
C TRP A 12 -1.38 -14.13 -2.80
N LEU A 13 -2.19 -13.81 -3.82
CA LEU A 13 -2.81 -14.79 -4.70
C LEU A 13 -2.19 -14.74 -6.10
N ARG A 14 -2.16 -15.90 -6.75
CA ARG A 14 -1.87 -16.03 -8.18
C ARG A 14 -3.10 -15.63 -9.00
N ALA A 15 -2.91 -15.48 -10.31
CA ALA A 15 -4.01 -15.20 -11.25
C ALA A 15 -5.12 -16.28 -11.24
N ASP A 16 -4.80 -17.51 -10.84
CA ASP A 16 -5.77 -18.61 -10.70
C ASP A 16 -6.50 -18.62 -9.34
N GLY A 17 -6.26 -17.61 -8.49
CA GLY A 17 -6.86 -17.45 -7.17
C GLY A 17 -6.21 -18.31 -6.07
N ARG A 18 -5.20 -19.14 -6.37
CA ARG A 18 -4.49 -19.92 -5.36
C ARG A 18 -3.43 -19.08 -4.65
N PRO A 19 -3.09 -19.39 -3.39
CA PRO A 19 -1.99 -18.73 -2.70
C PRO A 19 -0.67 -18.82 -3.45
N LEU A 20 0.11 -17.74 -3.41
CA LEU A 20 1.51 -17.78 -3.79
C LEU A 20 2.26 -18.63 -2.74
N ALA A 21 3.04 -19.62 -3.18
CA ALA A 21 3.69 -20.58 -2.28
C ALA A 21 5.21 -20.40 -2.16
N CYS A 22 5.83 -19.61 -3.04
CA CYS A 22 7.28 -19.38 -3.03
C CYS A 22 7.62 -18.33 -1.99
N VAL A 23 8.36 -18.75 -0.97
CA VAL A 23 8.72 -17.92 0.20
C VAL A 23 9.45 -16.65 -0.22
N GLU A 24 10.38 -16.73 -1.17
CA GLU A 24 11.14 -15.58 -1.64
C GLU A 24 10.25 -14.55 -2.34
N LYS A 25 9.27 -14.99 -3.14
CA LYS A 25 8.33 -14.07 -3.79
C LYS A 25 7.40 -13.41 -2.79
N ILE A 26 6.91 -14.17 -1.80
CA ILE A 26 6.08 -13.62 -0.71
C ILE A 26 6.88 -12.55 0.04
N ARG A 27 8.14 -12.83 0.40
CA ARG A 27 9.00 -11.86 1.09
C ARG A 27 9.12 -10.55 0.32
N VAL A 28 9.35 -10.62 -0.99
CA VAL A 28 9.44 -9.41 -1.83
C VAL A 28 8.12 -8.63 -1.83
N LEU A 29 6.97 -9.30 -1.90
CA LEU A 29 5.67 -8.64 -1.87
C LEU A 29 5.36 -8.04 -0.49
N ASP A 30 5.74 -8.72 0.59
CA ASP A 30 5.60 -8.23 1.97
C ASP A 30 6.47 -6.99 2.20
N ASP A 31 7.72 -7.00 1.72
CA ASP A 31 8.63 -5.85 1.79
C ASP A 31 8.05 -4.66 1.01
N ASN A 32 7.60 -4.87 -0.24
CA ASN A 32 6.95 -3.83 -1.04
C ASN A 32 5.70 -3.23 -0.36
N TYR A 33 4.88 -4.07 0.27
CA TYR A 33 3.65 -3.63 0.94
C TYR A 33 3.95 -2.74 2.15
N ARG A 34 4.96 -3.11 2.94
CA ARG A 34 5.43 -2.32 4.09
C ARG A 34 5.99 -0.97 3.64
N GLU A 35 6.82 -0.97 2.60
CA GLU A 35 7.39 0.26 2.03
C GLU A 35 6.30 1.20 1.50
N LEU A 36 5.34 0.69 0.73
CA LEU A 36 4.21 1.48 0.23
C LEU A 36 3.32 2.00 1.36
N THR A 37 3.14 1.22 2.43
CA THR A 37 2.37 1.66 3.61
C THR A 37 3.02 2.88 4.27
N GLN A 38 4.35 2.88 4.41
CA GLN A 38 5.07 4.01 4.97
C GLN A 38 5.00 5.23 4.05
N MET A 39 5.24 5.07 2.75
CA MET A 39 5.13 6.17 1.77
C MET A 39 3.73 6.77 1.73
N LEU A 40 2.68 5.94 1.82
CA LEU A 40 1.29 6.40 1.85
C LEU A 40 1.00 7.20 3.12
N ARG A 41 1.52 6.76 4.27
CA ARG A 41 1.39 7.48 5.54
C ARG A 41 2.04 8.86 5.44
N ASP A 42 3.28 8.92 4.97
CA ASP A 42 4.02 10.18 4.84
C ASP A 42 3.25 11.14 3.90
N ALA A 43 2.76 10.65 2.75
CA ALA A 43 1.96 11.44 1.82
C ALA A 43 0.65 11.97 2.44
N LEU A 44 -0.03 11.17 3.27
CA LEU A 44 -1.22 11.59 4.01
C LEU A 44 -0.90 12.67 5.05
N GLU A 45 0.15 12.44 5.85
CA GLU A 45 0.60 13.36 6.90
C GLU A 45 1.00 14.73 6.31
N ASP A 46 1.78 14.72 5.23
CA ASP A 46 2.20 15.94 4.52
C ASP A 46 0.99 16.67 3.91
N GLY A 47 0.10 15.95 3.22
CA GLY A 47 -1.06 16.57 2.59
C GLY A 47 -2.01 17.20 3.62
N ILE A 48 -2.23 16.54 4.76
CA ILE A 48 -3.03 17.09 5.87
C ILE A 48 -2.33 18.32 6.47
N LEU A 49 -1.02 18.25 6.70
CA LEU A 49 -0.23 19.38 7.23
C LEU A 49 -0.30 20.62 6.33
N LEU A 50 -0.39 20.42 5.01
CA LEU A 50 -0.55 21.48 4.01
C LEU A 50 -2.00 21.97 3.84
N GLY A 51 -2.95 21.45 4.63
CA GLY A 51 -4.34 21.89 4.64
C GLY A 51 -5.25 21.16 3.65
N CYS A 52 -4.81 20.03 3.09
CA CYS A 52 -5.68 19.19 2.28
C CYS A 52 -6.72 18.47 3.15
N ALA A 53 -7.95 18.31 2.63
CA ALA A 53 -8.95 17.47 3.28
C ALA A 53 -8.57 15.99 3.14
N GLU A 54 -8.45 15.27 4.26
CA GLU A 54 -8.04 13.86 4.29
C GLU A 54 -8.87 12.98 3.33
N SER A 55 -10.18 13.18 3.28
CA SER A 55 -11.08 12.40 2.41
C SER A 55 -10.77 12.60 0.92
N GLY A 56 -10.46 13.83 0.51
CA GLY A 56 -10.07 14.14 -0.87
C GLY A 56 -8.70 13.57 -1.22
N LEU A 57 -7.75 13.64 -0.28
CA LEU A 57 -6.42 13.09 -0.45
C LEU A 57 -6.46 11.55 -0.59
N ARG A 58 -7.25 10.87 0.25
CA ARG A 58 -7.47 9.42 0.15
C ARG A 58 -8.08 9.02 -1.19
N ALA A 59 -9.09 9.75 -1.67
CA ALA A 59 -9.71 9.49 -2.95
C ALA A 59 -8.69 9.59 -4.10
N ALA A 60 -7.90 10.67 -4.13
CA ALA A 60 -6.87 10.86 -5.14
C ALA A 60 -5.80 9.75 -5.14
N LEU A 61 -5.41 9.28 -3.95
CA LEU A 61 -4.43 8.19 -3.81
C LEU A 61 -5.00 6.83 -4.23
N HIS A 62 -6.29 6.58 -3.98
CA HIS A 62 -6.98 5.40 -4.53
C HIS A 62 -7.03 5.43 -6.07
N ASP A 63 -7.43 6.56 -6.66
CA ASP A 63 -7.46 6.73 -8.12
C ASP A 63 -6.06 6.56 -8.76
N LEU A 64 -5.01 6.98 -8.06
CA LEU A 64 -3.63 6.76 -8.49
C LEU A 64 -3.29 5.26 -8.55
N VAL A 65 -3.61 4.50 -7.50
CA VAL A 65 -3.37 3.05 -7.45
C VAL A 65 -4.09 2.33 -8.60
N ASP A 66 -5.32 2.73 -8.91
CA ASP A 66 -6.11 2.13 -9.99
C ASP A 66 -5.62 2.51 -11.40
N SER A 67 -4.95 3.66 -11.54
CA SER A 67 -4.49 4.19 -12.85
C SER A 67 -3.06 3.80 -13.22
N VAL A 68 -2.18 3.55 -12.24
CA VAL A 68 -0.81 3.10 -12.50
C VAL A 68 -0.82 1.76 -13.24
N ARG A 69 0.14 1.57 -14.16
CA ARG A 69 0.30 0.35 -14.95
C ARG A 69 1.68 -0.26 -14.72
N PRO A 70 1.82 -1.59 -14.74
CA PRO A 70 3.13 -2.21 -14.79
C PRO A 70 3.92 -1.71 -16.01
N GLY A 71 5.21 -1.41 -15.81
CA GLY A 71 6.09 -0.86 -16.86
C GLY A 71 6.82 -1.91 -17.69
N PHE A 72 6.35 -3.15 -17.71
CA PHE A 72 6.96 -4.27 -18.43
C PHE A 72 6.01 -4.84 -19.48
#